data_AF-A0A9E1U5X7-F1
#
_entry.id   AF-A0A9E1U5X7-F1
#
_cell.length_a   1.000
_cell.length_b   1.000
_cell.length_c   1.000
_cell.angle_alpha   90.00
_cell.angle_beta   90.00
_cell.angle_gamma   90.00
#
_symmetry.space_group_name_H-M   'P 1'
#
loop_
_entity.id
_entity.type
_entity.pdbx_description
1 polymer ?
#
loop_
_entity_poly.entity_id
_entity_poly.type
_entity_poly.pdbx_seq_one_letter_code
_entity_poly.pdbx_strand_id
1 'polypeptide(L)' 'MSCYGNSLVSTPNIDRLAKKGVTFEIAYCQSPICGPSRMSFYTSRYSQSHGATWNGIPLRVGEITLGDFLREQG' A
#
# COMPACT_ATOMS: atom_id res chain seq x y z
N MET A 1 0.78 -2.42 16.65
CA MET A 1 0.43 -3.85 16.63
C MET A 1 1.36 -4.58 17.58
N SER A 2 0.92 -5.66 18.24
CA SER A 2 1.77 -6.38 19.20
C SER A 2 3.00 -7.02 18.55
N CYS A 3 2.87 -7.51 17.30
CA CYS A 3 4.03 -7.97 16.51
C CYS A 3 5.07 -6.90 16.15
N TYR A 4 4.77 -5.61 16.36
CA TYR A 4 5.74 -4.50 16.23
C TYR A 4 6.12 -3.92 17.61
N GLY A 5 6.00 -4.70 18.69
CA GLY A 5 6.45 -4.32 20.03
C GLY A 5 5.45 -3.50 20.86
N ASN A 6 4.21 -3.32 20.42
CA ASN A 6 3.20 -2.63 21.23
C ASN A 6 2.73 -3.53 22.39
N SER A 7 2.92 -3.06 23.63
CA SER A 7 2.57 -3.80 24.86
C SER A 7 1.14 -3.60 25.35
N LEU A 8 0.40 -2.63 24.82
CA LEU A 8 -0.96 -2.27 25.29
C LEU A 8 -2.06 -2.90 24.42
N VAL A 9 -1.80 -3.09 23.13
CA VAL A 9 -2.80 -3.53 22.15
C VAL A 9 -2.46 -4.92 21.65
N SER A 10 -3.31 -5.89 22.00
CA SER A 10 -3.19 -7.28 21.54
C SER A 10 -3.77 -7.46 20.13
N THR A 11 -2.95 -7.97 19.20
CA THR A 11 -3.35 -8.25 17.80
C THR A 11 -3.06 -9.70 17.38
N PRO A 12 -3.63 -10.73 18.06
CA PRO A 12 -3.18 -12.11 17.93
C PRO A 12 -3.32 -12.70 16.53
N ASN A 13 -4.35 -12.27 15.77
CA ASN A 13 -4.57 -12.74 14.40
C ASN A 13 -3.52 -12.20 13.41
N ILE A 14 -3.08 -10.95 13.60
CA ILE A 14 -2.04 -10.34 12.77
C ILE A 14 -0.66 -10.88 13.16
N ASP A 15 -0.42 -11.09 14.46
CA ASP A 15 0.81 -11.71 14.95
C ASP A 15 0.99 -13.14 14.41
N ARG A 16 -0.12 -13.89 14.29
CA ARG A 16 -0.12 -15.22 13.67
C ARG A 16 0.25 -15.17 12.18
N LEU A 17 -0.19 -14.14 11.46
CA LEU A 17 0.22 -13.91 10.07
C LEU A 17 1.72 -13.59 9.99
N ALA A 18 2.21 -12.69 10.85
CA ALA A 18 3.63 -12.32 10.93
C ALA A 18 4.53 -13.54 11.21
N LYS A 19 4.12 -14.45 12.11
CA LYS A 19 4.86 -15.70 12.42
C LYS A 19 4.92 -16.71 11.27
N LYS A 20 4.00 -16.63 10.30
CA LYS A 20 3.91 -17.54 9.16
C LYS A 20 4.45 -16.95 7.86
N GLY A 21 4.93 -15.71 7.89
CA GLY A 21 5.39 -14.99 6.71
C GLY A 21 6.62 -14.14 7.00
N VAL A 22 6.78 -13.07 6.23
CA VAL A 22 7.86 -12.10 6.39
C VAL A 22 7.27 -10.79 6.89
N THR A 23 7.92 -10.19 7.88
CA THR A 23 7.57 -8.86 8.40
C THR A 23 8.63 -7.87 7.93
N PHE A 24 8.20 -6.74 7.36
CA PHE A 24 9.09 -5.66 6.97
C PHE A 24 9.13 -4.63 8.09
N GLU A 25 10.27 -4.47 8.76
CA GLU A 25 10.44 -3.48 9.84
C GLU A 25 10.44 -2.04 9.29
N ILE A 26 10.86 -1.88 8.03
CA ILE A 26 11.00 -0.58 7.36
C ILE A 26 10.22 -0.64 6.06
N ALA A 27 9.00 -0.07 6.07
CA ALA A 27 8.14 0.05 4.91
C ALA A 27 7.50 1.44 4.88
N TYR A 28 7.74 2.20 3.80
CA TYR A 28 7.26 3.57 3.64
C TYR A 28 6.21 3.67 2.53
N CYS A 29 5.18 4.47 2.78
CA CYS A 29 4.26 4.93 1.73
C CYS A 29 4.89 6.07 0.92
N GLN A 30 4.45 6.24 -0.33
CA GLN A 30 4.99 7.25 -1.25
C GLN A 30 4.39 8.64 -1.02
N SER A 31 3.30 8.73 -0.25
CA SER A 31 2.67 9.99 0.13
C SER A 31 1.95 9.82 1.47
N PRO A 32 1.96 10.83 2.37
CA PRO A 32 1.32 10.73 3.70
C PRO A 32 -0.20 10.95 3.67
N ILE A 33 -0.86 10.93 2.50
CA ILE A 33 -2.29 11.22 2.33
C ILE A 33 -2.99 10.07 1.62
N CYS A 34 -4.22 9.77 2.02
CA CYS A 34 -4.92 8.55 1.61
C CYS A 34 -5.03 8.38 0.09
N GLY A 35 -5.48 9.39 -0.66
CA GLY A 35 -5.59 9.35 -2.12
C GLY A 35 -4.26 9.03 -2.82
N PRO A 36 -3.25 9.91 -2.77
CA PRO A 36 -1.96 9.69 -3.43
C PRO A 36 -1.23 8.44 -2.95
N SER A 37 -1.30 8.09 -1.66
CA SER A 37 -0.72 6.84 -1.14
C SER A 37 -1.35 5.61 -1.79
N ARG A 38 -2.69 5.58 -1.91
CA ARG A 38 -3.41 4.47 -2.53
C ARG A 38 -3.12 4.40 -4.02
N MET A 39 -3.05 5.53 -4.70
CA MET A 39 -2.76 5.56 -6.14
C MET A 39 -1.33 5.08 -6.43
N SER A 40 -0.34 5.42 -5.60
CA SER A 40 1.01 4.89 -5.76
C SER A 40 1.06 3.38 -5.56
N PHE A 41 0.29 2.85 -4.60
CA PHE A 41 0.16 1.40 -4.40
C PHE A 41 -0.53 0.70 -5.58
N TYR A 42 -1.61 1.26 -6.13
CA TYR A 42 -2.34 0.65 -7.24
C TYR A 42 -1.62 0.74 -8.57
N THR A 43 -0.73 1.69 -8.77
CA THR A 43 -0.01 1.87 -10.04
C THR A 43 1.45 1.42 -9.97
N SER A 44 1.93 1.03 -8.78
CA SER A 44 3.34 0.75 -8.51
C SER A 44 4.29 1.87 -8.97
N ARG A 45 3.83 3.13 -8.88
CA ARG A 45 4.52 4.32 -9.38
C ARG A 45 4.52 5.42 -8.33
N TYR A 46 5.53 6.28 -8.36
CA TYR A 46 5.59 7.45 -7.47
C TYR A 46 4.44 8.42 -7.75
N SER A 47 4.05 9.21 -6.74
CA SER A 47 2.98 10.21 -6.89
C SER A 47 3.25 11.25 -7.99
N GLN A 48 4.52 11.58 -8.21
CA GLN A 48 4.96 12.44 -9.31
C GLN A 48 4.76 11.80 -10.69
N SER A 49 4.80 10.47 -10.77
CA SER A 49 4.70 9.72 -12.03
C SER A 49 3.26 9.48 -12.49
N HIS A 50 2.31 9.33 -11.54
CA HIS A 50 0.89 9.07 -11.85
C HIS A 50 -0.03 10.29 -11.69
N GLY A 51 0.45 11.39 -11.10
CA GLY A 51 -0.23 12.70 -11.12
C GLY A 51 -1.41 12.89 -10.16
N ALA A 52 -1.99 11.82 -9.62
CA ALA A 52 -2.98 11.91 -8.53
C ALA A 52 -2.31 12.28 -7.18
N THR A 53 -2.08 13.59 -6.95
CA THR A 53 -1.23 14.11 -5.86
C THR A 53 -1.96 14.46 -4.57
N TRP A 54 -3.29 14.49 -4.56
CA TRP A 54 -4.10 14.83 -3.38
C TRP A 54 -5.43 14.08 -3.36
N ASN A 55 -6.13 14.17 -2.23
CA ASN A 55 -7.50 13.64 -2.11
C ASN A 55 -8.44 14.34 -3.09
N GLY A 56 -9.25 13.55 -3.78
CA GLY A 56 -10.20 14.04 -4.78
C GLY A 56 -9.59 14.33 -6.15
N ILE A 57 -8.26 14.24 -6.31
CA ILE A 57 -7.63 14.35 -7.63
C ILE A 57 -7.75 12.99 -8.34
N PRO A 58 -8.44 12.91 -9.49
CA PRO A 58 -8.62 11.64 -10.18
C PRO A 58 -7.30 11.13 -10.75
N LEU A 59 -7.14 9.81 -10.75
CA LEU A 59 -6.11 9.14 -11.54
C LEU A 59 -6.45 9.32 -13.03
N ARG A 60 -5.47 9.70 -13.84
CA ARG A 60 -5.67 9.91 -15.28
C ARG A 60 -6.10 8.60 -15.96
N VAL A 61 -7.04 8.69 -16.89
CA VAL A 61 -7.42 7.55 -17.74
C VAL A 61 -6.19 7.08 -18.51
N GLY A 62 -5.99 5.75 -18.57
CA GLY A 62 -4.85 5.13 -19.23
C GLY A 62 -3.64 4.87 -18.33
N GLU A 63 -3.65 5.27 -17.05
CA GLU A 63 -2.69 4.72 -16.09
C GLU A 63 -2.92 3.23 -15.90
N ILE A 64 -1.86 2.46 -16.12
CA ILE A 64 -1.87 1.02 -15.87
C ILE A 64 -1.86 0.79 -14.36
N THR A 65 -2.75 -0.09 -13.92
CA THR A 65 -2.89 -0.46 -12.52
C THR A 65 -2.40 -1.89 -12.28
N LEU A 66 -2.21 -2.24 -11.02
CA LEU A 66 -1.90 -3.58 -10.55
C LEU A 66 -2.93 -4.59 -11.06
N GLY A 67 -4.20 -4.20 -11.17
CA GLY A 67 -5.25 -5.06 -11.73
C GLY A 67 -5.03 -5.41 -13.21
N ASP A 68 -4.48 -4.48 -14.00
CA ASP A 68 -4.15 -4.72 -15.40
C ASP A 68 -2.96 -5.69 -15.52
N PHE A 69 -1.90 -5.47 -14.74
CA PHE A 69 -0.75 -6.39 -14.67
C PHE A 69 -1.15 -7.79 -14.23
N LEU A 70 -2.03 -7.93 -13.23
CA LEU A 70 -2.50 -9.24 -12.76
C LEU A 70 -3.37 -9.93 -13.82
N ARG A 71 -4.29 -9.19 -14.46
CA ARG A 71 -5.16 -9.74 -15.52
C ARG A 71 -4.37 -10.31 -16.70
N GLU A 72 -3.25 -9.68 -17.06
CA GLU A 72 -2.38 -10.19 -18.12
C GLU A 72 -1.73 -11.55 -17.77
N GLN A 73 -1.72 -11.95 -16.49
CA GLN A 73 -1.08 -13.17 -16.00
C GLN A 73 -2.05 -14.29 -15.59
N GLY A 74 -3.37 -14.09 -15.72
CA GLY A 74 -4.42 -15.07 -15.39
C GLY A 74 -5.10 -14.82 -14.05
#